data_AF-R7LUK5-F1
#
_entry.id   AF-R7LUK5-F1
#
_cell.length_a   1.000
_cell.length_b   1.000
_cell.length_c   1.000
_cell.angle_alpha   90.00
_cell.angle_beta   90.00
_cell.angle_gamma   90.00
#
_symmetry.space_group_name_H-M   'P 1'
#
loop_
_entity.id
_entity.type
_entity.pdbx_description
1 polymer ?
#
loop_
_entity_poly.entity_id
_entity_poly.type
_entity_poly.pdbx_seq_one_letter_code
_entity_poly.pdbx_strand_id
1 'polypeptide(L)'
;MQNEIMINKMYVGEYISNGFDNIGHEIINLFQADNGKYYIYAMSDGSISNIHDDKVKSILLVRNCGKHTLEILAKAEGLTQLTKIRKSQKEERANIHQEQIQYIKENHITYGGIELYKIFENNLNNDNAILYTFEAKKVVKPKNPIYVTDDDEMQSCFLGNDSEIIYLEDKKFAKQSLKIYINSSKNPIAYEKLETYINNDNLWEKKPVSKFVQCNIKEEFNFISILGKDYDELAFSNMFKHFFSVDKKLFCTFAKEILNIENFDETYKIEREKANTDLLIQDKNNVIVIENKIKSGINGSKYEECDLYSQKNYNQLVKYDRYIEENFKDKNKYIFIFAPDYNKMIIDFNFTSKYFQMDSKRSWKPIKYSKILEFYKTHKIDHPYFNEFLYALEKHSHSVDNNLEKEMYKRLNRVIQNKKGK
;
A
#
# COMPACT_ATOMS: atom_id res chain seq x y z
N MET A 1 -29.36 -18.68 -4.62
CA MET A 1 -29.30 -17.28 -5.09
C MET A 1 -27.93 -16.74 -4.76
N GLN A 2 -27.33 -15.96 -5.66
CA GLN A 2 -26.11 -15.22 -5.36
C GLN A 2 -26.46 -14.11 -4.37
N ASN A 3 -25.87 -14.14 -3.18
CA ASN A 3 -26.18 -13.25 -2.04
C ASN A 3 -24.93 -12.81 -1.27
N GLU A 4 -23.76 -12.89 -1.91
CA GLU A 4 -22.49 -12.51 -1.31
C GLU A 4 -21.71 -11.54 -2.20
N ILE A 5 -21.07 -10.55 -1.59
CA ILE A 5 -20.03 -9.74 -2.21
C ILE A 5 -18.69 -10.22 -1.64
N MET A 6 -17.75 -10.56 -2.52
CA MET A 6 -16.40 -10.94 -2.11
C MET A 6 -15.45 -9.74 -2.31
N ILE A 7 -14.77 -9.33 -1.24
CA ILE A 7 -13.61 -8.43 -1.31
C ILE A 7 -12.37 -9.30 -1.47
N ASN A 8 -11.63 -9.10 -2.56
CA ASN A 8 -10.46 -9.88 -2.96
C ASN A 8 -9.21 -8.99 -2.91
N LYS A 9 -8.37 -9.18 -1.90
CA LYS A 9 -7.18 -8.36 -1.64
C LYS A 9 -6.02 -8.78 -2.54
N MET A 10 -5.71 -7.94 -3.54
CA MET A 10 -4.62 -8.12 -4.49
C MET A 10 -3.32 -7.54 -3.95
N TYR A 11 -2.19 -8.00 -4.50
CA TYR A 11 -0.86 -7.44 -4.21
C TYR A 11 -0.49 -7.58 -2.72
N VAL A 12 -0.84 -8.72 -2.12
CA VAL A 12 -0.53 -9.03 -0.72
C VAL A 12 0.28 -10.33 -0.67
N GLY A 13 1.53 -10.25 -0.21
CA GLY A 13 2.36 -11.43 0.09
C GLY A 13 3.84 -11.25 -0.26
N GLU A 14 4.69 -11.96 0.49
CA GLU A 14 6.16 -11.99 0.31
C GLU A 14 6.61 -12.91 -0.84
N TYR A 15 5.67 -13.55 -1.56
CA TYR A 15 6.00 -14.47 -2.66
C TYR A 15 6.56 -13.73 -3.90
N ILE A 16 6.46 -12.38 -3.93
CA ILE A 16 7.12 -11.51 -4.91
C ILE A 16 8.53 -11.11 -4.42
N SER A 17 8.78 -11.06 -3.10
CA SER A 17 10.05 -10.59 -2.52
C SER A 17 11.18 -11.62 -2.47
N ASN A 18 10.91 -12.90 -2.76
CA ASN A 18 11.88 -13.99 -2.54
C ASN A 18 12.87 -14.25 -3.69
N GLY A 19 13.21 -13.25 -4.51
CA GLY A 19 14.31 -13.34 -5.48
C GLY A 19 14.10 -14.26 -6.69
N PHE A 20 12.96 -14.93 -6.80
CA PHE A 20 12.55 -15.69 -7.99
C PHE A 20 11.62 -14.83 -8.86
N ASP A 21 11.66 -15.01 -10.19
CA ASP A 21 10.75 -14.39 -11.19
C ASP A 21 9.28 -14.90 -11.07
N ASN A 22 8.85 -15.25 -9.86
CA ASN A 22 7.49 -15.70 -9.56
C ASN A 22 6.49 -14.57 -9.84
N ILE A 23 5.41 -14.88 -10.54
CA ILE A 23 4.34 -13.93 -10.88
C ILE A 23 3.09 -14.28 -10.09
N GLY A 24 2.53 -13.30 -9.37
CA GLY A 24 1.25 -13.46 -8.68
C GLY A 24 0.12 -13.74 -9.66
N HIS A 25 -0.74 -14.70 -9.34
CA HIS A 25 -1.84 -15.09 -10.22
C HIS A 25 -2.92 -14.00 -10.33
N GLU A 26 -3.00 -13.08 -9.35
CA GLU A 26 -3.93 -11.96 -9.40
C GLU A 26 -3.67 -10.96 -10.53
N ILE A 27 -2.54 -11.08 -11.23
CA ILE A 27 -2.21 -10.22 -12.37
C ILE A 27 -3.32 -10.21 -13.43
N ILE A 28 -4.07 -11.32 -13.56
CA ILE A 28 -5.17 -11.42 -14.52
C ILE A 28 -6.40 -10.61 -14.13
N ASN A 29 -6.57 -10.30 -12.83
CA ASN A 29 -7.83 -9.76 -12.31
C ASN A 29 -8.19 -8.39 -12.89
N LEU A 30 -7.19 -7.63 -13.34
CA LEU A 30 -7.36 -6.28 -13.90
C LEU A 30 -7.14 -6.21 -15.41
N PHE A 31 -7.11 -7.34 -16.11
CA PHE A 31 -6.99 -7.39 -17.56
C PHE A 31 -8.08 -8.22 -18.21
N GLN A 32 -8.51 -7.77 -19.39
CA GLN A 32 -9.23 -8.61 -20.32
C GLN A 32 -8.25 -9.61 -20.96
N ALA A 33 -8.63 -10.88 -21.06
CA ALA A 33 -7.88 -11.84 -21.86
C ALA A 33 -8.02 -11.53 -23.35
N ASP A 34 -7.10 -12.03 -24.17
CA ASP A 34 -7.11 -11.74 -25.61
C ASP A 34 -8.33 -12.33 -26.33
N ASN A 35 -8.98 -13.34 -25.74
CA ASN A 35 -10.26 -13.91 -26.19
C ASN A 35 -11.49 -13.02 -25.87
N GLY A 36 -11.30 -11.87 -25.23
CA GLY A 36 -12.35 -10.90 -24.93
C GLY A 36 -13.11 -11.14 -23.61
N LYS A 37 -12.76 -12.19 -22.86
CA LYS A 37 -13.37 -12.50 -21.56
C LYS A 37 -12.55 -11.96 -20.39
N TYR A 38 -13.16 -11.93 -19.20
CA TYR A 38 -12.52 -11.53 -17.95
C TYR A 38 -12.44 -12.72 -17.00
N TYR A 39 -11.25 -13.04 -16.53
CA TYR A 39 -11.01 -14.12 -15.59
C TYR A 39 -10.53 -13.54 -14.27
N ILE A 40 -11.06 -14.07 -13.16
CA ILE A 40 -10.71 -13.63 -11.81
C ILE A 40 -10.10 -14.80 -11.04
N TYR A 41 -8.94 -14.56 -10.46
CA TYR A 41 -8.27 -15.38 -9.47
C TYR A 41 -8.63 -14.93 -8.05
N ALA A 42 -9.20 -15.84 -7.26
CA ALA A 42 -9.56 -15.60 -5.86
C ALA A 42 -8.36 -15.85 -4.92
N MET A 43 -7.93 -14.83 -4.19
CA MET A 43 -6.71 -14.84 -3.37
C MET A 43 -6.82 -15.72 -2.13
N SER A 44 -5.78 -16.34 -1.58
CA SER A 44 -4.40 -16.37 -2.03
C SER A 44 -4.12 -17.50 -3.02
N ASP A 45 -4.94 -18.54 -3.06
CA ASP A 45 -4.60 -19.85 -3.66
C ASP A 45 -5.53 -20.28 -4.82
N GLY A 46 -6.36 -19.34 -5.31
CA GLY A 46 -7.30 -19.50 -6.41
C GLY A 46 -8.56 -20.25 -6.04
N SER A 47 -8.71 -20.66 -4.78
CA SER A 47 -9.87 -21.43 -4.32
C SER A 47 -10.85 -20.56 -3.54
N ILE A 48 -12.09 -21.02 -3.43
CA ILE A 48 -13.03 -20.56 -2.40
C ILE A 48 -13.55 -21.79 -1.65
N SER A 49 -13.96 -21.60 -0.39
CA SER A 49 -14.59 -22.70 0.36
C SER A 49 -15.94 -23.03 -0.26
N ASN A 50 -16.26 -24.33 -0.31
CA ASN A 50 -17.55 -24.87 -0.77
C ASN A 50 -18.78 -24.20 -0.14
N ILE A 51 -18.68 -23.64 1.06
CA ILE A 51 -19.80 -22.89 1.68
C ILE A 51 -20.18 -21.63 0.89
N HIS A 52 -19.30 -21.15 0.01
CA HIS A 52 -19.46 -19.97 -0.85
C HIS A 52 -19.74 -20.32 -2.32
N ASP A 53 -19.80 -21.61 -2.67
CA ASP A 53 -20.01 -22.04 -4.05
C ASP A 53 -21.29 -21.43 -4.65
N ASP A 54 -21.15 -20.79 -5.80
CA ASP A 54 -22.20 -20.10 -6.56
C ASP A 54 -22.97 -19.01 -5.79
N LYS A 55 -22.44 -18.53 -4.65
CA LYS A 55 -23.09 -17.49 -3.83
C LYS A 55 -22.56 -16.08 -4.12
N VAL A 56 -21.35 -15.97 -4.65
CA VAL A 56 -20.71 -14.68 -4.93
C VAL A 56 -21.37 -14.02 -6.14
N LYS A 57 -22.03 -12.88 -5.91
CA LYS A 57 -22.69 -12.04 -6.92
C LYS A 57 -21.71 -11.10 -7.61
N SER A 58 -20.88 -10.45 -6.81
CA SER A 58 -19.92 -9.43 -7.25
C SER A 58 -18.60 -9.58 -6.49
N ILE A 59 -17.50 -9.22 -7.14
CA ILE A 59 -16.17 -9.19 -6.53
C ILE A 59 -15.65 -7.76 -6.56
N LEU A 60 -15.21 -7.25 -5.41
CA LEU A 60 -14.42 -6.03 -5.31
C LEU A 60 -12.94 -6.41 -5.27
N LEU A 61 -12.20 -5.98 -6.28
CA LEU A 61 -10.75 -6.14 -6.35
C LEU A 61 -10.12 -4.96 -5.63
N VAL A 62 -9.34 -5.22 -4.57
CA VAL A 62 -8.86 -4.16 -3.68
C VAL A 62 -7.38 -4.28 -3.39
N ARG A 63 -6.73 -3.19 -2.99
CA ARG A 63 -5.39 -3.17 -2.38
C ARG A 63 -5.44 -2.61 -0.95
N ASN A 64 -4.44 -2.95 -0.14
CA ASN A 64 -4.30 -2.36 1.19
C ASN A 64 -3.81 -0.90 1.10
N CYS A 65 -4.48 0.01 1.79
CA CYS A 65 -4.03 1.40 1.97
C CYS A 65 -3.85 1.76 3.46
N GLY A 66 -4.14 0.81 4.34
CA GLY A 66 -3.96 0.90 5.78
C GLY A 66 -4.35 -0.44 6.43
N LYS A 67 -4.20 -0.55 7.75
CA LYS A 67 -4.55 -1.78 8.49
C LYS A 67 -6.05 -2.11 8.41
N HIS A 68 -6.88 -1.08 8.39
CA HIS A 68 -8.34 -1.16 8.45
C HIS A 68 -9.02 -0.56 7.21
N THR A 69 -8.24 -0.26 6.16
CA THR A 69 -8.76 0.44 4.98
C THR A 69 -8.18 -0.14 3.70
N LEU A 70 -9.07 -0.38 2.75
CA LEU A 70 -8.79 -0.96 1.44
C LEU A 70 -9.23 0.03 0.36
N GLU A 71 -8.47 0.16 -0.71
CA GLU A 71 -8.90 0.91 -1.91
C GLU A 71 -9.45 -0.06 -2.94
N ILE A 72 -10.61 0.26 -3.51
CA ILE A 72 -11.21 -0.50 -4.60
C ILE A 72 -10.51 -0.12 -5.91
N LEU A 73 -9.89 -1.13 -6.55
CA LEU A 73 -9.23 -1.00 -7.84
C LEU A 73 -10.18 -1.27 -9.00
N ALA A 74 -11.11 -2.21 -8.81
CA ALA A 74 -12.15 -2.53 -9.77
C ALA A 74 -13.28 -3.35 -9.13
N LYS A 75 -14.43 -3.41 -9.80
CA LYS A 75 -15.49 -4.39 -9.51
C LYS A 75 -15.64 -5.37 -10.68
N ALA A 76 -15.93 -6.63 -10.36
CA ALA A 76 -16.30 -7.67 -11.32
C ALA A 76 -17.74 -8.11 -11.08
N GLU A 77 -18.52 -8.20 -12.15
CA GLU A 77 -19.96 -8.51 -12.11
C GLU A 77 -20.36 -9.52 -13.19
N GLY A 78 -21.53 -10.14 -13.00
CA GLY A 78 -22.02 -11.20 -13.89
C GLY A 78 -21.15 -12.45 -13.79
N LEU A 79 -20.85 -12.86 -12.56
CA LEU A 79 -19.88 -13.90 -12.27
C LEU A 79 -20.44 -15.30 -12.54
N THR A 80 -19.59 -16.13 -13.14
CA THR A 80 -19.76 -17.58 -13.23
C THR A 80 -18.55 -18.22 -12.56
N GLN A 81 -18.79 -19.03 -11.52
CA GLN A 81 -17.71 -19.76 -10.85
C GLN A 81 -17.30 -20.95 -11.72
N LEU A 82 -16.07 -20.91 -12.24
CA LEU A 82 -15.52 -21.98 -13.07
C LEU A 82 -14.81 -23.05 -12.24
N THR A 83 -14.30 -22.68 -11.06
CA THR A 83 -13.47 -23.57 -10.24
C THR A 83 -14.12 -23.81 -8.88
N LYS A 84 -14.36 -25.07 -8.56
CA LYS A 84 -14.92 -25.53 -7.27
C LYS A 84 -14.00 -26.58 -6.69
N ILE A 85 -13.51 -26.34 -5.48
CA ILE A 85 -12.66 -27.30 -4.76
C ILE A 85 -13.49 -27.87 -3.61
N ARG A 86 -13.69 -29.19 -3.64
CA ARG A 86 -14.51 -29.89 -2.66
C ARG A 86 -13.67 -30.43 -1.51
N LYS A 87 -12.41 -30.82 -1.76
CA LYS A 87 -11.44 -31.24 -0.73
C LYS A 87 -10.07 -30.61 -0.97
N SER A 88 -9.33 -30.36 0.11
CA SER A 88 -7.98 -29.79 0.07
C SER A 88 -6.88 -30.82 -0.24
N GLN A 89 -7.20 -31.90 -0.95
CA GLN A 89 -6.21 -32.92 -1.29
C GLN A 89 -5.37 -32.48 -2.48
N LYS A 90 -4.05 -32.67 -2.38
CA LYS A 90 -3.08 -32.30 -3.43
C LYS A 90 -3.45 -32.88 -4.80
N GLU A 91 -3.97 -34.10 -4.81
CA GLU A 91 -4.43 -34.80 -6.02
C GLU A 91 -5.62 -34.11 -6.70
N GLU A 92 -6.61 -33.64 -5.94
CA GLU A 92 -7.75 -32.89 -6.50
C GLU A 92 -7.28 -31.60 -7.17
N ARG A 93 -6.34 -30.89 -6.54
CA ARG A 93 -5.73 -29.68 -7.12
C ARG A 93 -4.94 -29.98 -8.39
N ALA A 94 -4.19 -31.07 -8.45
CA ALA A 94 -3.46 -31.49 -9.65
C ALA A 94 -4.43 -31.76 -10.82
N ASN A 95 -5.54 -32.47 -10.55
CA ASN A 95 -6.54 -32.78 -11.56
C ASN A 95 -7.21 -31.49 -12.08
N ILE A 96 -7.63 -30.60 -11.16
CA ILE A 96 -8.19 -29.30 -11.54
C ILE A 96 -7.18 -28.48 -12.36
N HIS A 97 -5.89 -28.49 -11.99
CA HIS A 97 -4.86 -27.78 -12.75
C HIS A 97 -4.78 -28.28 -14.20
N GLN A 98 -4.79 -29.60 -14.42
CA GLN A 98 -4.79 -30.18 -15.78
C GLN A 98 -6.06 -29.85 -16.56
N GLU A 99 -7.23 -29.93 -15.91
CA GLU A 99 -8.51 -29.52 -16.51
C GLU A 99 -8.50 -28.04 -16.92
N GLN A 100 -7.94 -27.16 -16.08
CA GLN A 100 -7.80 -25.74 -16.39
C GLN A 100 -6.84 -25.49 -17.54
N ILE A 101 -5.71 -26.21 -17.62
CA ILE A 101 -4.80 -26.14 -18.78
C ILE A 101 -5.55 -26.50 -20.07
N GLN A 102 -6.34 -27.58 -20.05
CA GLN A 102 -7.10 -28.01 -21.21
C GLN A 102 -8.14 -26.96 -21.61
N TYR A 103 -8.90 -26.45 -20.64
CA TYR A 103 -9.86 -25.37 -20.86
C TYR A 103 -9.20 -24.10 -21.42
N ILE A 104 -8.01 -23.73 -20.91
CA ILE A 104 -7.22 -22.58 -21.41
C ILE A 104 -6.87 -22.75 -22.89
N LYS A 105 -6.44 -23.95 -23.30
CA LYS A 105 -6.10 -24.24 -24.70
C LYS A 105 -7.33 -24.16 -25.60
N GLU A 106 -8.43 -24.78 -25.19
CA GLU A 106 -9.69 -24.82 -25.95
C GLU A 106 -10.34 -23.44 -26.11
N ASN A 107 -10.23 -22.59 -25.10
CA ASN A 107 -10.82 -21.25 -25.09
C ASN A 107 -9.82 -20.13 -25.44
N HIS A 108 -8.60 -20.50 -25.83
CA HIS A 108 -7.50 -19.59 -26.17
C HIS A 108 -7.28 -18.47 -25.13
N ILE A 109 -7.27 -18.85 -23.84
CA ILE A 109 -7.09 -17.89 -22.74
C ILE A 109 -5.62 -17.44 -22.72
N THR A 110 -5.39 -16.27 -23.30
CA THR A 110 -4.06 -15.71 -23.53
C THR A 110 -4.00 -14.27 -23.04
N TYR A 111 -2.81 -13.83 -22.64
CA TYR A 111 -2.51 -12.44 -22.28
C TYR A 111 -1.25 -12.00 -23.02
N GLY A 112 -1.39 -10.98 -23.85
CA GLY A 112 -0.30 -10.55 -24.74
C GLY A 112 0.14 -11.66 -25.71
N GLY A 113 -0.77 -12.57 -26.08
CA GLY A 113 -0.52 -13.69 -26.98
C GLY A 113 0.09 -14.94 -26.34
N ILE A 114 0.35 -14.94 -25.02
CA ILE A 114 0.87 -16.10 -24.30
C ILE A 114 -0.25 -16.78 -23.53
N GLU A 115 -0.37 -18.11 -23.64
CA GLU A 115 -1.36 -18.89 -22.89
C GLU A 115 -1.16 -18.74 -21.38
N LEU A 116 -2.27 -18.59 -20.65
CA LEU A 116 -2.23 -18.25 -19.23
C LEU A 116 -1.34 -19.19 -18.40
N TYR A 117 -1.45 -20.50 -18.60
CA TYR A 117 -0.64 -21.47 -17.86
C TYR A 117 0.86 -21.36 -18.15
N LYS A 118 1.24 -20.91 -19.37
CA LYS A 118 2.65 -20.69 -19.74
C LYS A 118 3.23 -19.46 -19.06
N ILE A 119 2.41 -18.48 -18.68
CA ILE A 119 2.87 -17.29 -17.94
C ILE A 119 3.41 -17.69 -16.57
N PHE A 120 2.80 -18.69 -15.93
CA PHE A 120 3.14 -19.15 -14.59
C PHE A 120 3.98 -20.42 -14.55
N GLU A 121 4.43 -20.96 -15.69
CA GLU A 121 5.12 -22.25 -15.76
C GLU A 121 6.40 -22.32 -14.89
N ASN A 122 7.07 -21.18 -14.70
CA ASN A 122 8.29 -21.05 -13.92
C ASN A 122 8.03 -20.65 -12.46
N ASN A 123 6.77 -20.51 -12.07
CA ASN A 123 6.40 -20.27 -10.68
C ASN A 123 6.68 -21.53 -9.84
N LEU A 124 7.07 -21.33 -8.58
CA LEU A 124 7.21 -22.43 -7.63
C LEU A 124 5.85 -23.11 -7.41
N ASN A 125 5.84 -24.45 -7.34
CA ASN A 125 4.65 -25.28 -7.13
C ASN A 125 3.53 -25.11 -8.18
N ASN A 126 3.88 -24.78 -9.43
CA ASN A 126 2.90 -24.58 -10.51
C ASN A 126 1.99 -25.81 -10.75
N ASP A 127 2.48 -27.04 -10.57
CA ASP A 127 1.74 -28.27 -10.91
C ASP A 127 0.40 -28.47 -10.16
N ASN A 128 0.16 -27.71 -9.07
CA ASN A 128 -1.08 -27.75 -8.30
C ASN A 128 -1.73 -26.35 -8.15
N ALA A 129 -1.27 -25.39 -8.96
CA ALA A 129 -1.74 -24.03 -8.91
C ALA A 129 -3.12 -23.92 -9.57
N ILE A 130 -4.01 -23.15 -8.95
CA ILE A 130 -5.25 -22.78 -9.61
C ILE A 130 -4.95 -21.57 -10.48
N LEU A 131 -5.38 -21.56 -11.73
CA LEU A 131 -5.05 -20.52 -12.70
C LEU A 131 -6.13 -19.43 -12.78
N TYR A 132 -7.38 -19.79 -12.50
CA TYR A 132 -8.52 -18.88 -12.40
C TYR A 132 -9.62 -19.48 -11.51
N THR A 133 -10.54 -18.65 -11.03
CA THR A 133 -11.66 -19.05 -10.17
C THR A 133 -13.01 -18.72 -10.80
N PHE A 134 -13.15 -17.52 -11.36
CA PHE A 134 -14.39 -17.03 -11.95
C PHE A 134 -14.17 -16.53 -13.38
N GLU A 135 -15.20 -16.60 -14.20
CA GLU A 135 -15.39 -15.75 -15.38
C GLU A 135 -16.35 -14.61 -15.00
N ALA A 136 -16.04 -13.39 -15.43
CA ALA A 136 -16.89 -12.21 -15.24
C ALA A 136 -17.37 -11.68 -16.59
N LYS A 137 -18.60 -11.13 -16.62
CA LYS A 137 -19.12 -10.45 -17.82
C LYS A 137 -18.46 -9.09 -18.03
N LYS A 138 -18.15 -8.39 -16.93
CA LYS A 138 -17.52 -7.07 -16.95
C LYS A 138 -16.62 -6.89 -15.73
N VAL A 139 -15.50 -6.21 -15.94
CA VAL A 139 -14.63 -5.69 -14.89
C VAL A 139 -14.40 -4.21 -15.17
N VAL A 140 -14.77 -3.33 -14.24
CA VAL A 140 -14.69 -1.87 -14.42
C VAL A 140 -13.98 -1.21 -13.24
N LYS A 141 -13.20 -0.18 -13.54
CA LYS A 141 -12.50 0.64 -12.55
C LYS A 141 -13.41 1.76 -12.04
N PRO A 142 -13.20 2.27 -10.82
CA PRO A 142 -13.91 3.45 -10.37
C PRO A 142 -13.38 4.72 -11.09
N LYS A 143 -14.23 5.74 -11.28
CA LYS A 143 -13.80 7.02 -11.89
C LYS A 143 -12.92 7.84 -10.96
N ASN A 144 -13.22 7.75 -9.67
CA ASN A 144 -12.57 8.43 -8.57
C ASN A 144 -12.22 7.38 -7.50
N PRO A 145 -11.18 7.58 -6.68
CA PRO A 145 -10.83 6.62 -5.64
C PRO A 145 -12.01 6.31 -4.70
N ILE A 146 -12.25 5.02 -4.46
CA ILE A 146 -13.26 4.53 -3.49
C ILE A 146 -12.55 3.66 -2.47
N TYR A 147 -12.75 3.97 -1.19
CA TYR A 147 -12.17 3.26 -0.06
C TYR A 147 -13.25 2.49 0.70
N VAL A 148 -12.87 1.37 1.28
CA VAL A 148 -13.69 0.58 2.19
C VAL A 148 -12.93 0.42 3.51
N THR A 149 -13.59 0.74 4.62
CA THR A 149 -12.99 0.69 5.96
C THR A 149 -13.85 -0.12 6.92
N ASP A 150 -13.22 -0.82 7.86
CA ASP A 150 -13.87 -1.40 9.04
C ASP A 150 -13.58 -0.60 10.33
N ASP A 151 -12.96 0.56 10.19
CA ASP A 151 -12.68 1.55 11.23
C ASP A 151 -13.62 2.75 11.05
N ASP A 152 -14.43 3.03 12.07
CA ASP A 152 -15.44 4.10 12.09
C ASP A 152 -14.80 5.48 12.15
N GLU A 153 -13.67 5.62 12.83
CA GLU A 153 -12.99 6.90 12.97
C GLU A 153 -12.41 7.36 11.62
N MET A 154 -12.00 6.42 10.77
CA MET A 154 -11.53 6.69 9.40
C MET A 154 -12.58 7.37 8.53
N GLN A 155 -13.87 7.18 8.81
CA GLN A 155 -14.95 7.84 8.05
C GLN A 155 -14.82 9.37 8.07
N SER A 156 -14.30 9.93 9.16
CA SER A 156 -14.15 11.38 9.35
C SER A 156 -12.85 11.97 8.79
N CYS A 157 -11.87 11.14 8.43
CA CYS A 157 -10.52 11.58 8.05
C CYS A 157 -10.39 11.91 6.55
N PHE A 158 -11.34 11.51 5.70
CA PHE A 158 -11.30 11.73 4.25
C PHE A 158 -12.09 13.00 3.87
N LEU A 159 -11.50 14.17 4.09
CA LEU A 159 -12.09 15.48 3.75
C LEU A 159 -11.66 16.01 2.36
N GLY A 160 -11.36 15.11 1.41
CA GLY A 160 -11.10 15.48 0.02
C GLY A 160 -12.37 15.36 -0.83
N ASN A 161 -12.68 16.38 -1.63
CA ASN A 161 -13.94 16.46 -2.39
C ASN A 161 -14.12 15.38 -3.49
N ASP A 162 -13.09 14.61 -3.84
CA ASP A 162 -13.10 13.70 -4.99
C ASP A 162 -12.92 12.22 -4.63
N SER A 163 -13.07 11.81 -3.35
CA SER A 163 -12.93 10.40 -2.94
C SER A 163 -14.08 9.93 -2.07
N GLU A 164 -14.49 8.68 -2.26
CA GLU A 164 -15.58 8.05 -1.51
C GLU A 164 -15.04 7.12 -0.43
N ILE A 165 -15.71 7.05 0.73
CA ILE A 165 -15.39 6.10 1.80
C ILE A 165 -16.62 5.33 2.27
N ILE A 166 -16.51 4.00 2.24
CA ILE A 166 -17.55 3.07 2.63
C ILE A 166 -17.15 2.41 3.95
N TYR A 167 -17.77 2.84 5.05
CA TYR A 167 -17.61 2.17 6.35
C TYR A 167 -18.51 0.93 6.46
N LEU A 168 -17.91 -0.23 6.76
CA LEU A 168 -18.60 -1.50 6.99
C LEU A 168 -18.89 -1.72 8.49
N GLU A 169 -20.07 -1.32 8.91
CA GLU A 169 -20.48 -1.30 10.32
C GLU A 169 -20.50 -2.68 10.98
N ASP A 170 -21.07 -3.68 10.29
CA ASP A 170 -21.26 -5.04 10.79
C ASP A 170 -20.25 -6.04 10.21
N LYS A 171 -19.11 -5.56 9.68
CA LYS A 171 -18.02 -6.40 9.18
C LYS A 171 -16.64 -5.86 9.53
N LYS A 172 -15.87 -6.64 10.31
CA LYS A 172 -14.44 -6.41 10.52
C LYS A 172 -13.54 -7.18 9.54
N PHE A 173 -12.40 -6.60 9.23
CA PHE A 173 -11.35 -7.18 8.39
C PHE A 173 -10.51 -8.16 9.21
N ALA A 174 -10.44 -9.41 8.76
CA ALA A 174 -9.51 -10.38 9.33
C ALA A 174 -8.06 -10.01 8.96
N LYS A 175 -7.15 -10.07 9.94
CA LYS A 175 -5.74 -9.65 9.79
C LYS A 175 -5.00 -10.37 8.65
N GLN A 176 -5.22 -11.68 8.50
CA GLN A 176 -4.47 -12.51 7.56
C GLN A 176 -5.29 -12.93 6.32
N SER A 177 -6.61 -12.68 6.31
CA SER A 177 -7.44 -13.13 5.20
C SER A 177 -7.30 -12.20 4.00
N LEU A 178 -7.01 -12.79 2.83
CA LEU A 178 -7.00 -12.10 1.54
C LEU A 178 -8.37 -12.09 0.86
N LYS A 179 -9.35 -12.84 1.41
CA LYS A 179 -10.75 -12.81 0.97
C LYS A 179 -11.65 -12.43 2.13
N ILE A 180 -12.63 -11.57 1.86
CA ILE A 180 -13.67 -11.23 2.83
C ILE A 180 -15.02 -11.40 2.15
N TYR A 181 -15.89 -12.20 2.73
CA TYR A 181 -17.26 -12.39 2.24
C TYR A 181 -18.22 -11.53 3.06
N ILE A 182 -19.00 -10.70 2.35
CA ILE A 182 -20.08 -9.90 2.89
C ILE A 182 -21.37 -10.58 2.44
N ASN A 183 -22.10 -11.20 3.37
CA ASN A 183 -23.29 -11.99 3.07
C ASN A 183 -24.55 -11.21 3.47
N SER A 184 -25.57 -11.18 2.61
CA SER A 184 -26.79 -10.38 2.84
C SER A 184 -27.53 -10.72 4.13
N SER A 185 -27.41 -11.95 4.64
CA SER A 185 -28.08 -12.38 5.89
C SER A 185 -27.19 -12.22 7.12
N LYS A 186 -25.87 -12.33 6.98
CA LYS A 186 -24.92 -12.24 8.12
C LYS A 186 -24.38 -10.83 8.34
N ASN A 187 -24.30 -10.03 7.27
CA ASN A 187 -23.77 -8.68 7.25
C ASN A 187 -24.73 -7.76 6.46
N PRO A 188 -26.02 -7.68 6.85
CA PRO A 188 -27.03 -6.98 6.07
C PRO A 188 -26.69 -5.51 5.82
N ILE A 189 -26.10 -4.81 6.80
CA ILE A 189 -25.82 -3.37 6.70
C ILE A 189 -24.66 -3.14 5.71
N ALA A 190 -23.53 -3.82 5.90
CA ALA A 190 -22.41 -3.74 4.97
C ALA A 190 -22.80 -4.21 3.55
N TYR A 191 -23.64 -5.25 3.44
CA TYR A 191 -24.09 -5.78 2.15
C TYR A 191 -24.92 -4.75 1.37
N GLU A 192 -25.95 -4.18 2.00
CA GLU A 192 -26.84 -3.18 1.37
C GLU A 192 -26.05 -1.92 0.96
N LYS A 193 -25.14 -1.48 1.83
CA LYS A 193 -24.26 -0.35 1.54
C LYS A 193 -23.38 -0.63 0.33
N LEU A 194 -22.69 -1.77 0.28
CA LEU A 194 -21.85 -2.12 -0.86
C LEU A 194 -22.65 -2.34 -2.15
N GLU A 195 -23.83 -2.95 -2.09
CA GLU A 195 -24.75 -3.05 -3.24
C GLU A 195 -25.08 -1.68 -3.81
N THR A 196 -25.40 -0.70 -2.95
CA THR A 196 -25.73 0.66 -3.37
C THR A 196 -24.59 1.30 -4.17
N TYR A 197 -23.35 1.19 -3.69
CA TYR A 197 -22.18 1.72 -4.39
C TYR A 197 -21.84 0.93 -5.66
N ILE A 198 -21.95 -0.40 -5.62
CA ILE A 198 -21.73 -1.26 -6.79
C ILE A 198 -22.72 -0.92 -7.90
N ASN A 199 -23.99 -0.71 -7.58
CA ASN A 199 -25.04 -0.44 -8.58
C ASN A 199 -25.10 1.04 -9.01
N ASN A 200 -24.31 1.93 -8.40
CA ASN A 200 -24.25 3.33 -8.80
C ASN A 200 -23.29 3.52 -9.99
N ASP A 201 -23.83 3.48 -11.21
CA ASP A 201 -23.07 3.65 -12.46
C ASP A 201 -22.29 4.98 -12.56
N ASN A 202 -22.63 5.99 -11.75
CA ASN A 202 -21.87 7.25 -11.74
C ASN A 202 -20.48 7.10 -11.12
N LEU A 203 -20.25 6.10 -10.28
CA LEU A 203 -18.97 5.86 -9.62
C LEU A 203 -17.97 5.11 -10.50
N TRP A 204 -18.42 4.46 -11.58
CA TRP A 204 -17.63 3.50 -12.35
C TRP A 204 -17.36 3.97 -13.77
N GLU A 205 -16.17 3.65 -14.29
CA GLU A 205 -15.85 3.88 -15.68
C GLU A 205 -16.82 3.14 -16.61
N LYS A 206 -17.23 3.79 -17.70
CA LYS A 206 -18.12 3.17 -18.70
C LYS A 206 -17.40 2.08 -19.49
N LYS A 207 -16.09 2.22 -19.67
CA LYS A 207 -15.26 1.26 -20.39
C LYS A 207 -14.74 0.21 -19.39
N PRO A 208 -14.89 -1.09 -19.69
CA PRO A 208 -14.21 -2.13 -18.93
C PRO A 208 -12.69 -2.03 -19.00
N VAL A 209 -12.01 -2.75 -18.11
CA VAL A 209 -10.56 -2.92 -18.17
C VAL A 209 -10.13 -3.47 -19.53
N SER A 210 -9.03 -2.96 -20.06
CA SER A 210 -8.52 -3.35 -21.36
C SER A 210 -7.73 -4.66 -21.29
N LYS A 211 -7.38 -5.18 -22.48
CA LYS A 211 -6.32 -6.17 -22.62
C LYS A 211 -4.99 -5.64 -22.08
N PHE A 212 -4.12 -6.56 -21.69
CA PHE A 212 -2.75 -6.23 -21.36
C PHE A 212 -2.03 -5.68 -22.60
N VAL A 213 -1.40 -4.52 -22.44
CA VAL A 213 -0.55 -3.91 -23.48
C VAL A 213 0.89 -3.97 -23.00
N GLN A 214 1.70 -4.70 -23.75
CA GLN A 214 3.12 -4.82 -23.48
C GLN A 214 3.80 -3.44 -23.59
N CYS A 215 4.65 -3.13 -22.63
CA CYS A 215 5.41 -1.89 -22.59
C CYS A 215 6.89 -2.15 -22.33
N ASN A 216 7.74 -1.22 -22.78
CA ASN A 216 9.16 -1.25 -22.46
C ASN A 216 9.35 -0.69 -21.05
N ILE A 217 9.57 -1.59 -20.09
CA ILE A 217 9.87 -1.21 -18.71
C ILE A 217 11.38 -1.03 -18.61
N LYS A 218 11.82 0.22 -18.42
CA LYS A 218 13.21 0.50 -18.05
C LYS A 218 13.47 -0.05 -16.67
N GLU A 219 14.56 -0.80 -16.52
CA GLU A 219 14.99 -1.28 -15.22
C GLU A 219 15.70 -0.16 -14.49
N GLU A 220 14.96 0.56 -13.66
CA GLU A 220 15.54 1.50 -12.71
C GLU A 220 15.85 0.74 -11.42
N PHE A 221 17.13 0.44 -11.21
CA PHE A 221 17.62 -0.06 -9.94
C PHE A 221 18.32 1.07 -9.22
N ASN A 222 18.08 1.16 -7.92
CA ASN A 222 18.89 1.96 -7.02
C ASN A 222 19.54 1.04 -5.97
N PHE A 223 20.61 1.51 -5.33
CA PHE A 223 21.35 0.69 -4.37
C PHE A 223 20.49 0.29 -3.15
N ILE A 224 19.53 1.12 -2.73
CA ILE A 224 18.64 0.80 -1.60
C ILE A 224 17.74 -0.39 -1.93
N SER A 225 17.23 -0.46 -3.16
CA SER A 225 16.44 -1.58 -3.65
C SER A 225 17.29 -2.85 -3.77
N ILE A 226 18.54 -2.75 -4.22
CA ILE A 226 19.48 -3.89 -4.27
C ILE A 226 19.75 -4.44 -2.87
N LEU A 227 19.89 -3.58 -1.86
CA LEU A 227 20.12 -3.98 -0.48
C LEU A 227 18.86 -4.51 0.24
N GLY A 228 17.69 -4.45 -0.41
CA GLY A 228 16.41 -4.81 0.23
C GLY A 228 16.01 -3.85 1.35
N LYS A 229 16.51 -2.60 1.30
CA LYS A 229 16.34 -1.58 2.36
C LYS A 229 15.30 -0.53 2.03
N ASP A 230 14.50 -0.75 0.99
CA ASP A 230 13.46 0.17 0.53
C ASP A 230 12.44 0.55 1.60
N TYR A 231 12.27 -0.23 2.67
CA TYR A 231 11.33 0.11 3.74
C TYR A 231 12.00 0.17 5.12
N ASP A 232 13.33 0.25 5.13
CA ASP A 232 14.10 0.31 6.37
C ASP A 232 14.18 1.77 6.85
N GLU A 233 13.36 2.08 7.87
CA GLU A 233 13.29 3.41 8.47
C GLU A 233 14.67 3.89 8.95
N LEU A 234 15.51 3.00 9.49
CA LEU A 234 16.87 3.31 9.97
C LEU A 234 17.78 3.69 8.80
N ALA A 235 17.71 2.94 7.68
CA ALA A 235 18.48 3.26 6.48
C ALA A 235 18.13 4.66 5.94
N PHE A 236 16.84 5.01 5.92
CA PHE A 236 16.40 6.35 5.49
C PHE A 236 16.84 7.46 6.44
N SER A 237 16.72 7.31 7.76
CA SER A 237 17.23 8.34 8.67
C SER A 237 18.76 8.44 8.65
N ASN A 238 19.49 7.38 8.25
CA ASN A 238 20.93 7.48 7.99
C ASN A 238 21.24 8.28 6.72
N MET A 239 20.47 8.06 5.65
CA MET A 239 20.59 8.88 4.43
C MET A 239 20.26 10.34 4.71
N PHE A 240 19.17 10.63 5.43
CA PHE A 240 18.86 12.00 5.86
C PHE A 240 20.00 12.62 6.66
N LYS A 241 20.53 11.91 7.67
CA LYS A 241 21.69 12.37 8.45
C LYS A 241 22.87 12.74 7.53
N HIS A 242 23.19 11.85 6.59
CA HIS A 242 24.31 12.03 5.66
C HIS A 242 24.11 13.25 4.77
N PHE A 243 23.01 13.33 4.03
CA PHE A 243 22.78 14.44 3.09
C PHE A 243 22.54 15.77 3.78
N PHE A 244 21.93 15.76 4.97
CA PHE A 244 21.90 16.95 5.82
C PHE A 244 23.29 17.34 6.30
N SER A 245 24.29 16.46 6.34
CA SER A 245 25.65 16.84 6.78
C SER A 245 26.56 17.26 5.62
N VAL A 246 26.31 16.79 4.41
CA VAL A 246 27.15 17.06 3.21
C VAL A 246 27.10 18.52 2.81
N ASP A 247 25.89 19.09 2.71
CA ASP A 247 25.70 20.50 2.36
C ASP A 247 24.90 21.20 3.47
N LYS A 248 25.63 21.76 4.42
CA LYS A 248 25.03 22.41 5.59
C LYS A 248 24.21 23.65 5.25
N LYS A 249 24.67 24.41 4.26
CA LYS A 249 23.96 25.59 3.78
C LYS A 249 22.64 25.19 3.14
N LEU A 250 22.64 24.14 2.34
CA LEU A 250 21.41 23.62 1.75
C LEU A 250 20.45 23.09 2.81
N PHE A 251 20.94 22.46 3.88
CA PHE A 251 20.07 22.09 5.00
C PHE A 251 19.44 23.31 5.68
N CYS A 252 20.18 24.41 5.86
CA CYS A 252 19.58 25.65 6.38
C CYS A 252 18.48 26.18 5.45
N THR A 253 18.65 26.09 4.12
CA THR A 253 17.58 26.39 3.15
C THR A 253 16.39 25.43 3.30
N PHE A 254 16.64 24.13 3.48
CA PHE A 254 15.60 23.14 3.75
C PHE A 254 14.84 23.45 5.04
N ALA A 255 15.54 23.81 6.12
CA ALA A 255 14.93 24.18 7.39
C ALA A 255 14.01 25.40 7.24
N LYS A 256 14.39 26.37 6.41
CA LYS A 256 13.56 27.52 6.09
C LYS A 256 12.33 27.14 5.26
N GLU A 257 12.54 26.54 4.09
CA GLU A 257 11.47 26.34 3.10
C GLU A 257 10.52 25.18 3.44
N ILE A 258 11.05 24.12 4.04
CA ILE A 258 10.30 22.88 4.29
C ILE A 258 9.80 22.83 5.73
N LEU A 259 10.66 23.20 6.68
CA LEU A 259 10.37 23.13 8.13
C LEU A 259 9.81 24.45 8.70
N ASN A 260 9.87 25.55 7.94
CA ASN A 260 9.48 26.90 8.37
C ASN A 260 10.22 27.37 9.64
N ILE A 261 11.54 27.13 9.69
CA ILE A 261 12.43 27.58 10.76
C ILE A 261 13.36 28.63 10.19
N GLU A 262 13.15 29.88 10.59
CA GLU A 262 14.01 31.00 10.20
C GLU A 262 15.31 30.99 11.01
N ASN A 263 16.40 31.47 10.39
CA ASN A 263 17.71 31.68 11.03
C ASN A 263 18.32 30.43 11.68
N PHE A 264 18.23 29.27 11.02
CA PHE A 264 18.96 28.07 11.42
C PHE A 264 20.44 28.16 11.00
N ASP A 265 21.36 27.94 11.94
CA ASP A 265 22.79 28.23 11.75
C ASP A 265 23.58 27.00 11.25
N GLU A 266 24.46 27.20 10.25
CA GLU A 266 25.25 26.14 9.59
C GLU A 266 26.22 25.40 10.55
N THR A 267 26.47 25.91 11.75
CA THR A 267 27.30 25.22 12.77
C THR A 267 26.54 24.10 13.50
N TYR A 268 25.29 23.81 13.10
CA TYR A 268 24.49 22.76 13.73
C TYR A 268 25.20 21.39 13.77
N LYS A 269 24.76 20.61 14.74
CA LYS A 269 25.12 19.20 14.93
C LYS A 269 23.91 18.33 14.70
N ILE A 270 24.15 17.15 14.13
CA ILE A 270 23.12 16.14 13.88
C ILE A 270 23.54 14.81 14.51
N GLU A 271 22.67 14.28 15.36
CA GLU A 271 22.87 13.06 16.13
C GLU A 271 21.75 12.06 15.78
N ARG A 272 22.11 10.77 15.67
CA ARG A 272 21.16 9.65 15.51
C ARG A 272 20.96 8.98 16.86
N GLU A 273 19.77 8.43 17.10
CA GLU A 273 19.45 7.51 18.21
C GLU A 273 19.61 8.12 19.61
N LYS A 274 19.89 9.42 19.71
CA LYS A 274 19.96 10.13 20.98
C LYS A 274 18.57 10.22 21.60
N ALA A 275 18.44 9.73 22.82
CA ALA A 275 17.14 9.56 23.49
C ALA A 275 16.12 8.70 22.70
N ASN A 276 16.59 7.83 21.80
CA ASN A 276 15.77 7.03 20.87
C ASN A 276 15.02 7.87 19.81
N THR A 277 15.51 9.07 19.51
CA THR A 277 15.04 9.84 18.34
C THR A 277 15.72 9.33 17.08
N ASP A 278 15.04 9.38 15.94
CA ASP A 278 15.68 9.10 14.66
C ASP A 278 16.76 10.14 14.36
N LEU A 279 16.40 11.42 14.34
CA LEU A 279 17.35 12.52 14.19
C LEU A 279 17.12 13.60 15.25
N LEU A 280 18.21 14.03 15.89
CA LEU A 280 18.26 15.23 16.71
C LEU A 280 19.24 16.21 16.09
N ILE A 281 18.75 17.37 15.67
CA ILE A 281 19.53 18.42 15.00
C ILE A 281 19.47 19.67 15.86
N GLN A 282 20.61 20.26 16.19
CA GLN A 282 20.63 21.47 17.03
C GLN A 282 21.71 22.45 16.58
N ASP A 283 21.33 23.73 16.56
CA ASP A 283 22.25 24.85 16.48
C ASP A 283 22.33 25.58 17.84
N LYS A 284 22.77 26.84 17.87
CA LYS A 284 22.82 27.64 19.10
C LYS A 284 21.43 27.92 19.71
N ASN A 285 20.42 28.18 18.88
CA ASN A 285 19.12 28.74 19.28
C ASN A 285 17.97 27.74 19.14
N ASN A 286 18.15 26.66 18.39
CA ASN A 286 17.09 25.78 17.92
C ASN A 286 17.46 24.30 18.16
N VAL A 287 16.45 23.48 18.43
CA VAL A 287 16.53 22.02 18.43
C VAL A 287 15.37 21.45 17.62
N ILE A 288 15.72 20.53 16.72
CA ILE A 288 14.81 19.83 15.82
C ILE A 288 14.91 18.34 16.12
N VAL A 289 13.77 17.72 16.39
CA VAL A 289 13.62 16.26 16.36
C VAL A 289 12.92 15.89 15.05
N ILE A 290 13.44 14.90 14.35
CA ILE A 290 12.76 14.30 13.20
C ILE A 290 12.58 12.82 13.51
N GLU A 291 11.33 12.36 13.48
CA GLU A 291 10.96 10.95 13.49
C GLU A 291 10.64 10.50 12.06
N ASN A 292 11.23 9.39 11.61
CA ASN A 292 11.06 8.90 10.25
C ASN A 292 10.18 7.63 10.22
N LYS A 293 8.99 7.70 9.62
CA LYS A 293 8.02 6.59 9.59
C LYS A 293 7.68 6.19 8.16
N ILE A 294 8.01 4.97 7.76
CA ILE A 294 7.72 4.42 6.43
C ILE A 294 6.62 3.37 6.51
N LYS A 295 6.76 2.36 7.37
CA LYS A 295 5.77 1.27 7.52
C LYS A 295 5.11 1.28 8.89
N SER A 296 5.85 1.68 9.92
CA SER A 296 5.35 1.65 11.28
C SER A 296 4.53 2.90 11.59
N GLY A 297 3.49 2.74 12.42
CA GLY A 297 2.86 3.89 13.07
C GLY A 297 3.76 4.46 14.16
N ILE A 298 3.34 5.56 14.78
CA ILE A 298 3.99 6.06 16.01
C ILE A 298 3.76 5.02 17.12
N ASN A 299 4.83 4.50 17.74
CA ASN A 299 4.68 3.49 18.79
C ASN A 299 4.22 4.13 20.11
N GLY A 300 3.38 3.42 20.87
CA GLY A 300 2.86 3.84 22.17
C GLY A 300 1.51 3.20 22.52
N SER A 301 1.15 3.18 23.81
CA SER A 301 -0.20 2.80 24.26
C SER A 301 -1.24 3.77 23.68
N LYS A 302 -2.49 3.33 23.51
CA LYS A 302 -3.61 4.26 23.29
C LYS A 302 -3.61 5.30 24.41
N TYR A 303 -3.80 6.57 24.08
CA TYR A 303 -3.76 7.67 25.07
C TYR A 303 -4.78 7.46 26.21
N GLU A 304 -5.82 6.64 25.99
CA GLU A 304 -6.81 6.24 27.00
C GLU A 304 -6.21 5.48 28.21
N GLU A 305 -5.03 4.88 28.06
CA GLU A 305 -4.28 4.23 29.15
C GLU A 305 -3.07 5.07 29.63
N CYS A 306 -2.91 6.29 29.10
CA CYS A 306 -1.92 7.25 29.61
C CYS A 306 -2.45 7.87 30.89
N ASP A 307 -2.15 7.23 32.02
CA ASP A 307 -2.22 7.91 33.30
C ASP A 307 -1.14 9.01 33.31
N LEU A 308 -1.56 10.28 33.25
CA LEU A 308 -0.68 11.45 33.30
C LEU A 308 0.27 11.42 34.51
N TYR A 309 -0.09 10.68 35.57
CA TYR A 309 0.69 10.53 36.79
C TYR A 309 1.65 9.34 36.79
N SER A 310 1.46 8.35 35.92
CA SER A 310 2.33 7.17 35.83
C SER A 310 3.15 7.22 34.54
N GLN A 311 4.48 7.29 34.67
CA GLN A 311 5.42 7.43 33.54
C GLN A 311 5.46 6.22 32.57
N LYS A 312 4.49 5.30 32.62
CA LYS A 312 4.59 3.97 32.02
C LYS A 312 4.02 3.81 30.61
N ASN A 313 3.26 4.76 30.06
CA ASN A 313 2.45 4.50 28.86
C ASN A 313 2.48 5.59 27.76
N TYR A 314 3.50 6.47 27.70
CA TYR A 314 3.51 7.56 26.70
C TYR A 314 3.85 7.09 25.27
N ASN A 315 3.22 7.73 24.27
CA ASN A 315 3.63 7.58 22.87
C ASN A 315 5.02 8.20 22.60
N GLN A 316 5.68 7.75 21.53
CA GLN A 316 7.04 8.18 21.17
C GLN A 316 7.20 9.71 21.10
N LEU A 317 6.21 10.43 20.55
CA LEU A 317 6.29 11.88 20.38
C LEU A 317 6.28 12.64 21.71
N VAL A 318 5.45 12.21 22.67
CA VAL A 318 5.42 12.81 24.02
C VAL A 318 6.74 12.58 24.74
N LYS A 319 7.37 11.41 24.54
CA LYS A 319 8.71 11.14 25.08
C LYS A 319 9.76 12.11 24.51
N TYR A 320 9.69 12.40 23.20
CA TYR A 320 10.60 13.35 22.56
C TYR A 320 10.36 14.78 23.04
N ASP A 321 9.11 15.20 23.12
CA ASP A 321 8.69 16.50 23.64
C ASP A 321 9.25 16.74 25.06
N ARG A 322 9.02 15.79 25.98
CA ARG A 322 9.57 15.89 27.34
C ARG A 322 11.10 15.94 27.34
N TYR A 323 11.75 15.09 26.55
CA TYR A 323 13.21 15.07 26.46
C TYR A 323 13.76 16.44 26.02
N ILE A 324 13.16 17.06 24.99
CA ILE A 324 13.65 18.36 24.51
C ILE A 324 13.31 19.52 25.46
N GLU A 325 12.18 19.46 26.15
CA GLU A 325 11.82 20.42 27.19
C GLU A 325 12.80 20.38 28.38
N GLU A 326 13.21 19.17 28.79
CA GLU A 326 14.14 19.00 29.91
C GLU A 326 15.58 19.41 29.58
N ASN A 327 16.04 19.10 28.35
CA ASN A 327 17.45 19.20 27.97
C ASN A 327 17.80 20.44 27.13
N PHE A 328 16.82 21.13 26.55
CA PHE A 328 17.04 22.28 25.65
C PHE A 328 16.13 23.47 26.01
N LYS A 329 16.06 23.80 27.31
CA LYS A 329 15.16 24.84 27.85
C LYS A 329 15.28 26.20 27.14
N ASP A 330 16.51 26.60 26.81
CA ASP A 330 16.82 27.91 26.22
C ASP A 330 16.75 27.93 24.69
N LYS A 331 16.26 26.85 24.05
CA LYS A 331 16.15 26.73 22.60
C LYS A 331 14.70 26.70 22.13
N ASN A 332 14.49 27.17 20.90
CA ASN A 332 13.26 26.90 20.16
C ASN A 332 13.19 25.43 19.81
N LYS A 333 12.02 24.81 19.98
CA LYS A 333 11.82 23.36 19.90
C LYS A 333 10.89 23.02 18.76
N TYR A 334 11.32 22.08 17.93
CA TYR A 334 10.55 21.62 16.79
C TYR A 334 10.59 20.10 16.70
N ILE A 335 9.45 19.49 16.38
CA ILE A 335 9.36 18.04 16.16
C ILE A 335 8.62 17.82 14.84
N PHE A 336 9.27 17.11 13.93
CA PHE A 336 8.71 16.76 12.63
C PHE A 336 8.60 15.25 12.48
N ILE A 337 7.63 14.83 11.67
CA ILE A 337 7.50 13.43 11.25
C ILE A 337 7.67 13.37 9.75
N PHE A 338 8.73 12.70 9.31
CA PHE A 338 8.94 12.41 7.90
C PHE A 338 8.22 11.12 7.56
N ALA A 339 7.41 11.14 6.50
CA ALA A 339 6.69 9.93 6.11
C ALA A 339 6.27 9.90 4.63
N PRO A 340 6.02 8.70 4.10
CA PRO A 340 5.41 8.51 2.79
C PRO A 340 4.08 9.22 2.63
N ASP A 341 3.77 9.54 1.39
CA ASP A 341 2.50 10.13 0.98
C ASP A 341 1.33 9.17 1.19
N TYR A 342 1.54 7.88 0.91
CA TYR A 342 0.56 6.81 1.15
C TYR A 342 0.25 6.56 2.63
N ASN A 343 1.06 7.06 3.57
CA ASN A 343 0.75 7.03 5.01
C ASN A 343 -0.27 8.13 5.40
N LYS A 344 -1.06 8.64 4.45
CA LYS A 344 -2.12 9.64 4.65
C LYS A 344 -3.01 9.28 5.83
N MET A 345 -3.47 8.03 5.92
CA MET A 345 -4.36 7.59 7.00
C MET A 345 -3.70 7.57 8.38
N ILE A 346 -2.46 7.09 8.52
CA ILE A 346 -1.79 6.96 9.83
C ILE A 346 -1.40 8.35 10.37
N ILE A 347 -1.06 9.28 9.50
CA ILE A 347 -0.70 10.64 9.89
C ILE A 347 -1.93 11.49 10.09
N ASP A 348 -2.93 11.45 9.22
CA ASP A 348 -4.10 12.29 9.40
C ASP A 348 -4.90 11.82 10.64
N PHE A 349 -5.07 10.51 10.83
CA PHE A 349 -5.78 9.94 11.99
C PHE A 349 -5.12 10.26 13.34
N ASN A 350 -3.80 10.07 13.45
CA ASN A 350 -3.11 10.36 14.69
C ASN A 350 -3.21 11.85 15.05
N PHE A 351 -3.26 12.75 14.06
CA PHE A 351 -3.17 14.20 14.28
C PHE A 351 -4.52 14.94 14.29
N THR A 352 -5.58 14.42 13.66
CA THR A 352 -6.93 15.03 13.68
C THR A 352 -7.81 14.50 14.80
N SER A 353 -7.47 13.35 15.37
CA SER A 353 -8.19 12.79 16.49
C SER A 353 -8.20 13.76 17.68
N LYS A 354 -9.29 13.72 18.45
CA LYS A 354 -9.53 14.49 19.68
C LYS A 354 -8.35 14.47 20.67
N TYR A 355 -7.45 13.50 20.53
CA TYR A 355 -6.26 13.27 21.35
C TYR A 355 -5.13 14.31 21.14
N PHE A 356 -5.12 15.06 20.03
CA PHE A 356 -4.11 16.11 19.76
C PHE A 356 -4.55 17.53 20.15
N GLN A 357 -5.85 17.76 20.31
CA GLN A 357 -6.40 19.11 20.55
C GLN A 357 -6.23 19.58 22.01
N MET A 358 -5.76 18.73 22.92
CA MET A 358 -5.74 19.03 24.35
C MET A 358 -4.54 19.87 24.83
N ASP A 359 -3.52 20.11 24.00
CA ASP A 359 -2.41 20.99 24.41
C ASP A 359 -1.90 21.83 23.23
N SER A 360 -2.55 22.98 23.03
CA SER A 360 -2.29 23.99 21.98
C SER A 360 -0.84 24.50 21.86
N LYS A 361 0.09 24.02 22.70
CA LYS A 361 1.52 24.33 22.67
C LYS A 361 2.39 23.28 21.98
N ARG A 362 1.88 22.05 21.76
CA ARG A 362 2.67 20.94 21.19
C ARG A 362 2.39 20.78 19.69
N SER A 363 3.13 21.49 18.84
CA SER A 363 2.96 21.41 17.38
C SER A 363 3.94 20.40 16.75
N TRP A 364 3.59 19.12 16.73
CA TRP A 364 4.29 18.16 15.86
C TRP A 364 3.81 18.37 14.41
N LYS A 365 4.73 18.38 13.44
CA LYS A 365 4.40 18.71 12.04
C LYS A 365 4.78 17.57 11.08
N PRO A 366 3.83 16.94 10.38
CA PRO A 366 4.16 15.95 9.37
C PRO A 366 4.74 16.63 8.12
N ILE A 367 5.77 16.02 7.54
CA ILE A 367 6.38 16.40 6.28
C ILE A 367 6.37 15.16 5.37
N LYS A 368 5.69 15.27 4.24
CA LYS A 368 5.59 14.20 3.26
C LYS A 368 6.86 14.06 2.44
N TYR A 369 7.20 12.84 2.05
CA TYR A 369 8.37 12.58 1.22
C TYR A 369 8.27 13.26 -0.15
N SER A 370 7.08 13.43 -0.73
CA SER A 370 6.86 14.27 -1.92
C SER A 370 7.40 15.69 -1.76
N LYS A 371 7.09 16.36 -0.65
CA LYS A 371 7.58 17.71 -0.34
C LYS A 371 9.12 17.76 -0.24
N ILE A 372 9.72 16.75 0.38
CA ILE A 372 11.18 16.61 0.50
C ILE A 372 11.81 16.37 -0.88
N LEU A 373 11.21 15.49 -1.69
CA LEU A 373 11.68 15.16 -3.03
C LEU A 373 11.61 16.37 -3.95
N GLU A 374 10.51 17.14 -3.93
CA GLU A 374 10.35 18.36 -4.74
C GLU A 374 11.43 19.39 -4.41
N PHE A 375 11.73 19.60 -3.13
CA PHE A 375 12.82 20.47 -2.70
C PHE A 375 14.16 20.05 -3.32
N TYR A 376 14.48 18.75 -3.26
CA TYR A 376 15.75 18.24 -3.76
C TYR A 376 15.81 18.06 -5.29
N LYS A 377 14.65 18.07 -5.98
CA LYS A 377 14.59 18.17 -7.44
C LYS A 377 15.08 19.53 -7.93
N THR A 378 14.82 20.61 -7.17
CA THR A 378 15.28 21.97 -7.49
C THR A 378 16.62 22.32 -6.85
N HIS A 379 16.95 21.73 -5.69
CA HIS A 379 18.20 21.96 -4.98
C HIS A 379 19.06 20.70 -4.90
N LYS A 380 19.97 20.54 -5.87
CA LYS A 380 20.79 19.34 -5.96
C LYS A 380 22.01 19.41 -5.05
N ILE A 381 22.36 18.27 -4.45
CA ILE A 381 23.64 18.07 -3.78
C ILE A 381 24.60 17.42 -4.78
N ASP A 382 25.80 18.01 -4.93
CA ASP A 382 26.88 17.38 -5.69
C ASP A 382 27.49 16.23 -4.89
N HIS A 383 26.84 15.07 -4.96
CA HIS A 383 27.28 13.86 -4.28
C HIS A 383 26.92 12.61 -5.10
N PRO A 384 27.84 11.65 -5.30
CA PRO A 384 27.63 10.51 -6.20
C PRO A 384 26.37 9.68 -5.92
N TYR A 385 25.99 9.57 -4.65
CA TYR A 385 24.83 8.80 -4.20
C TYR A 385 23.55 9.63 -4.01
N PHE A 386 23.55 10.91 -4.38
CA PHE A 386 22.38 11.78 -4.12
C PHE A 386 21.18 11.40 -4.99
N ASN A 387 21.38 11.14 -6.29
CA ASN A 387 20.28 10.71 -7.17
C ASN A 387 19.66 9.39 -6.71
N GLU A 388 20.48 8.48 -6.20
CA GLU A 388 20.03 7.21 -5.63
C GLU A 388 19.12 7.40 -4.41
N PHE A 389 19.45 8.36 -3.54
CA PHE A 389 18.59 8.77 -2.44
C PHE A 389 17.27 9.37 -2.93
N LEU A 390 17.29 10.18 -4.00
CA LEU A 390 16.06 10.71 -4.59
C LEU A 390 15.19 9.61 -5.19
N TYR A 391 15.76 8.61 -5.86
CA TYR A 391 15.01 7.45 -6.34
C TYR A 391 14.37 6.66 -5.19
N ALA A 392 15.10 6.47 -4.08
CA ALA A 392 14.56 5.84 -2.89
C ALA A 392 13.40 6.66 -2.28
N LEU A 393 13.51 7.99 -2.21
CA LEU A 393 12.42 8.87 -1.76
C LEU A 393 11.22 8.85 -2.70
N GLU A 394 11.46 8.84 -4.02
CA GLU A 394 10.41 8.87 -5.04
C GLU A 394 9.44 7.70 -4.90
N LYS A 395 9.97 6.52 -4.57
CA LYS A 395 9.17 5.32 -4.24
C LYS A 395 8.09 5.58 -3.19
N HIS A 396 8.38 6.40 -2.19
CA HIS A 396 7.49 6.72 -1.07
C HIS A 396 6.73 8.04 -1.22
N SER A 397 7.03 8.81 -2.27
CA SER A 397 6.32 10.05 -2.59
C SER A 397 4.97 9.83 -3.29
N HIS A 398 4.68 8.59 -3.68
CA HIS A 398 3.42 8.23 -4.30
C HIS A 398 2.28 8.14 -3.27
N SER A 399 1.07 8.50 -3.69
CA SER A 399 -0.14 8.47 -2.86
C SER A 399 -0.56 7.07 -2.40
N VAL A 400 0.00 6.02 -3.00
CA VAL A 400 -0.29 4.61 -2.73
C VAL A 400 0.97 3.76 -2.88
N ASP A 401 1.12 2.73 -2.03
CA ASP A 401 2.23 1.77 -2.15
C ASP A 401 1.94 0.75 -3.26
N ASN A 402 2.29 1.11 -4.50
CA ASN A 402 2.04 0.28 -5.69
C ASN A 402 3.21 -0.62 -6.09
N ASN A 403 4.17 -0.85 -5.19
CA ASN A 403 5.41 -1.52 -5.59
C ASN A 403 5.19 -2.96 -6.04
N LEU A 404 4.34 -3.71 -5.33
CA LEU A 404 4.00 -5.07 -5.71
C LEU A 404 3.25 -5.13 -7.04
N GLU A 405 2.30 -4.21 -7.28
CA GLU A 405 1.61 -4.10 -8.57
C GLU A 405 2.59 -3.79 -9.72
N LYS A 406 3.46 -2.79 -9.55
CA LYS A 406 4.47 -2.40 -10.54
C LYS A 406 5.42 -3.57 -10.84
N GLU A 407 5.89 -4.26 -9.81
CA GLU A 407 6.79 -5.41 -9.95
C GLU A 407 6.10 -6.58 -10.67
N MET A 408 4.82 -6.85 -10.38
CA MET A 408 4.06 -7.87 -11.10
C MET A 408 3.88 -7.52 -12.58
N TYR A 409 3.52 -6.27 -12.91
CA TYR A 409 3.45 -5.83 -14.30
C TYR A 409 4.81 -5.92 -15.00
N LYS A 410 5.91 -5.63 -14.29
CA LYS A 410 7.27 -5.80 -14.80
C LYS A 410 7.59 -7.23 -15.16
N ARG A 411 7.32 -8.17 -14.25
CA ARG A 411 7.55 -9.60 -14.51
C ARG A 411 6.67 -10.14 -15.63
N LEU A 412 5.39 -9.75 -15.68
CA LEU A 412 4.50 -10.13 -16.77
C LEU A 412 5.04 -9.65 -18.13
N ASN A 413 5.48 -8.40 -18.23
CA ASN A 413 6.11 -7.87 -19.45
C ASN A 413 7.34 -8.68 -19.86
N ARG A 414 8.25 -8.96 -18.91
CA ARG A 414 9.46 -9.76 -19.17
C ARG A 414 9.12 -11.17 -19.66
N VAL A 415 8.17 -11.85 -19.03
CA VAL A 415 7.76 -13.21 -19.45
C VAL A 415 7.20 -13.21 -20.86
N ILE A 416 6.34 -12.24 -21.20
CA ILE A 416 5.78 -12.12 -22.55
C ILE A 416 6.88 -11.81 -23.58
N GLN A 417 7.80 -10.89 -23.26
CA GLN A 417 8.94 -10.57 -24.12
C GLN A 417 9.82 -11.80 -24.39
N ASN A 418 10.22 -12.51 -23.33
CA ASN A 418 11.11 -13.67 -23.41
C ASN A 418 10.48 -14.84 -24.18
N LYS A 419 9.15 -14.99 -24.13
CA LYS A 419 8.43 -16.05 -24.84
C LYS A 419 8.12 -15.72 -26.29
N LYS A 420 8.05 -14.43 -26.67
CA LYS A 420 7.88 -13.99 -28.06
C LYS A 420 9.21 -13.89 -28.83
N GLY A 421 10.31 -13.66 -28.12
CA GLY A 421 11.65 -13.59 -28.70
C GLY A 421 12.31 -14.95 -28.93
N LYS A 422 11.65 -16.04 -28.54
CA LYS A 422 11.96 -17.43 -28.89
C LYS A 422 10.97 -17.92 -29.92
#